data_AF-A0AAP2MTF5-F1
#
_entry.id   AF-A0AAP2MTF5-F1
#
_cell.length_a   1.000
_cell.length_b   1.000
_cell.length_c   1.000
_cell.angle_alpha   90.00
_cell.angle_beta   90.00
_cell.angle_gamma   90.00
#
_symmetry.space_group_name_H-M   'P 1'
#
loop_
_entity.id
_entity.type
_entity.pdbx_description
1 polymer ?
#
loop_
_entity_poly.entity_id
_entity_poly.type
_entity_poly.pdbx_seq_one_letter_code
_entity_poly.pdbx_strand_id
1 'polypeptide(L)'
;MVNILWKNIKQSSALLFLLPILSFECSCSSFDELDSSLQNTDNSTQVLLEKAKSKLLAMGLDTLGMEDAGKYYLVENDILVEKQALLSNIETRQFSTQYVVPARSSVRIMVDNSISSTSGWVEAVKDVIEIYNENTGLKLSYVDTAPDILIKKGFIGREDVCAEGVFPISDCKPGAFININNHFYADIDGYLNHRQKVFLLMHEMGHNLGLRHSDCKKWGEKVNPEGMVLVPNTPEIDSDSFMNSGTCGYEWKGLSSFDKLTLETLWPYYYTFTIHFVDADVPDINVKQNNEYYLSRYLIPEKKGYVFSGWRNTLQAYSPFCYNSALKMNRTLYATWRQPHSLTKEYVYTGEGENSVTFYLSSATPVTFTSKVNRALNSWYDLRKYEGTYSKLEKLNDPFCKTTLIIDMRNKEMWASDDVNHISRSATFMLEEGQYKLTSSITTKLGDQNYTESGRHGSVESIVEYY
;
A
#
# COMPACT_ATOMS: atom_id res chain seq x y z
N MET A 1 15.35 72.73 -56.16
CA MET A 1 14.96 71.32 -56.40
C MET A 1 14.46 70.78 -55.06
N VAL A 2 13.14 70.88 -54.76
CA VAL A 2 12.11 69.82 -54.99
C VAL A 2 12.40 68.62 -54.04
N ASN A 3 11.59 68.15 -53.08
CA ASN A 3 10.19 68.34 -52.62
C ASN A 3 10.14 67.91 -51.12
N ILE A 4 9.56 68.68 -50.19
CA ILE A 4 8.20 68.55 -49.58
C ILE A 4 7.75 67.11 -49.24
N LEU A 5 7.54 66.79 -47.95
CA LEU A 5 6.23 66.44 -47.36
C LEU A 5 6.35 65.90 -45.91
N TRP A 6 5.84 66.71 -44.97
CA TRP A 6 5.28 66.25 -43.70
C TRP A 6 3.91 65.59 -43.96
N LYS A 7 3.64 64.44 -43.33
CA LYS A 7 2.27 64.03 -43.00
C LYS A 7 2.23 63.12 -41.77
N ASN A 8 1.27 63.44 -40.92
CA ASN A 8 0.97 62.93 -39.59
C ASN A 8 0.38 61.49 -39.55
N ILE A 9 0.69 60.80 -38.44
CA ILE A 9 -0.18 60.01 -37.55
C ILE A 9 -1.00 58.84 -38.15
N LYS A 10 -0.73 57.61 -37.66
CA LYS A 10 -1.76 56.70 -37.14
C LYS A 10 -1.16 55.57 -36.27
N GLN A 11 -1.91 55.26 -35.20
CA GLN A 11 -1.72 54.25 -34.16
C GLN A 11 -1.51 52.83 -34.70
N SER A 12 -0.70 52.01 -34.01
CA SER A 12 -1.15 50.72 -33.44
C SER A 12 -0.03 50.00 -32.66
N SER A 13 -0.34 49.68 -31.40
CA SER A 13 -0.11 48.40 -30.71
C SER A 13 1.13 47.54 -31.01
N ALA A 14 1.97 47.35 -29.99
CA ALA A 14 2.32 46.03 -29.45
C ALA A 14 3.25 46.19 -28.24
N LEU A 15 2.70 46.06 -27.03
CA LEU A 15 3.49 45.73 -25.85
C LEU A 15 4.01 44.30 -26.05
N LEU A 16 5.33 44.14 -26.19
CA LEU A 16 5.99 42.84 -26.14
C LEU A 16 5.92 42.30 -24.70
N PHE A 17 4.93 41.44 -24.43
CA PHE A 17 4.98 40.51 -23.31
C PHE A 17 5.96 39.40 -23.66
N LEU A 18 7.16 39.47 -23.07
CA LEU A 18 8.09 38.34 -22.96
C LEU A 18 7.48 37.34 -21.95
N LEU A 19 6.68 36.41 -22.47
CA LEU A 19 6.29 35.19 -21.76
C LEU A 19 7.54 34.29 -21.65
N PRO A 20 7.96 33.88 -20.45
CA PRO A 20 8.94 32.81 -20.33
C PRO A 20 8.24 31.53 -20.79
N ILE A 21 8.65 31.02 -21.94
CA ILE A 21 8.34 29.64 -22.34
C ILE A 21 9.07 28.76 -21.34
N LEU A 22 8.41 28.38 -20.26
CA LEU A 22 8.77 27.20 -19.48
C LEU A 22 8.52 26.00 -20.40
N SER A 23 9.55 25.64 -21.16
CA SER A 23 9.68 24.28 -21.68
C SER A 23 9.88 23.38 -20.46
N PHE A 24 8.78 22.92 -19.87
CA PHE A 24 8.78 21.68 -19.11
C PHE A 24 9.17 20.59 -20.10
N GLU A 25 10.45 20.27 -20.17
CA GLU A 25 10.89 19.01 -20.76
C GLU A 25 10.30 17.90 -19.89
N CYS A 26 9.20 17.30 -20.36
CA CYS A 26 8.78 16.00 -19.83
C CYS A 26 9.88 15.02 -20.24
N SER A 27 10.74 14.65 -19.29
CA SER A 27 11.71 13.59 -19.49
C SER A 27 10.94 12.26 -19.51
N CYS A 28 10.37 11.93 -20.67
CA CYS A 28 9.91 10.60 -20.97
C CYS A 28 11.17 9.74 -21.12
N SER A 29 11.31 8.67 -20.33
CA SER A 29 12.39 7.71 -20.53
C SER A 29 12.07 6.92 -21.80
N SER A 30 12.59 7.34 -22.96
CA SER A 30 12.72 6.44 -24.09
C SER A 30 13.78 5.41 -23.74
N PHE A 31 13.42 4.14 -23.78
CA PHE A 31 14.43 3.08 -23.82
C PHE A 31 14.93 3.02 -25.25
N ASP A 32 15.95 3.82 -25.56
CA ASP A 32 16.67 3.68 -26.82
C ASP A 32 17.38 2.32 -26.82
N GLU A 33 17.25 1.59 -27.93
CA GLU A 33 18.07 0.40 -28.18
C GLU A 33 19.54 0.79 -27.97
N LEU A 34 20.20 0.12 -27.04
CA LEU A 34 21.61 0.31 -26.78
C LEU A 34 22.40 -0.27 -27.96
N ASP A 35 22.52 0.52 -29.03
CA ASP A 35 23.50 0.25 -30.07
C ASP A 35 24.90 0.36 -29.48
N SER A 36 25.71 -0.57 -29.95
CA SER A 36 27.06 -0.93 -29.56
C SER A 36 28.08 0.21 -29.68
N SER A 37 28.15 1.12 -28.69
CA SER A 37 29.38 1.89 -28.44
C SER A 37 29.50 2.42 -27.01
N LEU A 38 30.23 1.68 -26.18
CA LEU A 38 30.65 2.05 -24.82
C LEU A 38 31.79 3.08 -24.85
N GLN A 39 31.61 4.27 -24.24
CA GLN A 39 32.68 4.96 -23.47
C GLN A 39 32.13 5.83 -22.31
N ASN A 40 32.81 5.71 -21.15
CA ASN A 40 32.81 6.47 -19.88
C ASN A 40 31.60 6.33 -18.92
N THR A 41 31.63 5.48 -17.87
CA THR A 41 32.44 5.39 -16.61
C THR A 41 32.04 6.35 -15.48
N ASP A 42 30.92 6.01 -14.83
CA ASP A 42 30.80 5.89 -13.35
C ASP A 42 29.42 5.29 -13.00
N ASN A 43 28.38 5.75 -13.71
CA ASN A 43 27.00 5.29 -13.53
C ASN A 43 26.77 3.85 -14.06
N SER A 44 27.49 3.45 -15.11
CA SER A 44 27.44 2.11 -15.68
C SER A 44 27.99 1.03 -14.74
N THR A 45 29.02 1.36 -13.96
CA THR A 45 29.69 0.45 -13.03
C THR A 45 28.78 0.09 -11.86
N GLN A 46 28.05 1.07 -11.33
CA GLN A 46 27.10 0.87 -10.24
C GLN A 46 25.89 0.04 -10.69
N VAL A 47 25.38 0.28 -11.90
CA VAL A 47 24.28 -0.52 -12.49
C VAL A 47 24.73 -1.96 -12.75
N LEU A 48 25.95 -2.18 -13.22
CA LEU A 48 26.52 -3.52 -13.42
C LEU A 48 26.73 -4.26 -12.09
N LEU A 49 27.11 -3.53 -11.04
CA LEU A 49 27.29 -4.07 -9.70
C LEU A 49 25.96 -4.54 -9.08
N GLU A 50 24.90 -3.71 -9.16
CA GLU A 50 23.58 -4.09 -8.65
C GLU A 50 22.97 -5.27 -9.42
N LYS A 51 23.19 -5.35 -10.74
CA LYS A 51 22.81 -6.52 -11.55
C LYS A 51 23.55 -7.79 -11.14
N ALA A 52 24.84 -7.68 -10.83
CA ALA A 52 25.62 -8.81 -10.34
C ALA A 52 25.11 -9.28 -8.97
N LYS A 53 24.85 -8.35 -8.03
CA LYS A 53 24.29 -8.68 -6.71
C LYS A 53 22.96 -9.42 -6.81
N SER A 54 22.05 -8.93 -7.66
CA SER A 54 20.74 -9.57 -7.85
C SER A 54 20.85 -11.02 -8.36
N LYS A 55 21.75 -11.29 -9.32
CA LYS A 55 21.97 -12.65 -9.82
C LYS A 55 22.61 -13.57 -8.77
N LEU A 56 23.55 -13.06 -7.99
CA LEU A 56 24.21 -13.80 -6.92
C LEU A 56 23.20 -14.17 -5.81
N LEU A 57 22.34 -13.22 -5.41
CA LEU A 57 21.23 -13.48 -4.48
C LEU A 57 20.27 -14.55 -5.01
N ALA A 58 19.95 -14.53 -6.31
CA ALA A 58 19.11 -15.54 -6.95
C ALA A 58 19.78 -16.93 -7.02
N MET A 59 21.11 -16.98 -7.02
CA MET A 59 21.89 -18.22 -6.87
C MET A 59 21.96 -18.69 -5.40
N GLY A 60 21.34 -17.96 -4.48
CA GLY A 60 21.33 -18.26 -3.04
C GLY A 60 22.57 -17.79 -2.30
N LEU A 61 23.36 -16.89 -2.90
CA LEU A 61 24.62 -16.39 -2.33
C LEU A 61 24.39 -15.02 -1.67
N ASP A 62 24.90 -14.85 -0.46
CA ASP A 62 24.89 -13.57 0.25
C ASP A 62 25.87 -12.59 -0.40
N THR A 63 25.40 -11.37 -0.67
CA THR A 63 26.18 -10.32 -1.32
C THR A 63 26.69 -9.26 -0.36
N LEU A 64 26.37 -9.38 0.94
CA LEU A 64 27.00 -8.58 2.00
C LEU A 64 28.50 -8.86 2.05
N GLY A 65 29.30 -7.81 1.85
CA GLY A 65 30.76 -7.93 1.82
C GLY A 65 31.33 -8.46 0.50
N MET A 66 30.55 -8.46 -0.59
CA MET A 66 31.06 -8.80 -1.93
C MET A 66 32.20 -7.85 -2.35
N GLU A 67 33.31 -8.42 -2.81
CA GLU A 67 34.50 -7.69 -3.24
C GLU A 67 34.77 -7.85 -4.74
N ASP A 68 35.30 -6.80 -5.36
CA ASP A 68 35.80 -6.86 -6.72
C ASP A 68 37.18 -7.52 -6.74
N ALA A 69 37.25 -8.74 -7.28
CA ALA A 69 38.49 -9.51 -7.46
C ALA A 69 38.94 -9.54 -8.93
N GLY A 70 38.80 -8.41 -9.64
CA GLY A 70 39.22 -8.25 -11.03
C GLY A 70 38.29 -8.95 -12.02
N LYS A 71 38.67 -10.14 -12.51
CA LYS A 71 37.84 -10.93 -13.44
C LYS A 71 36.61 -11.57 -12.75
N TYR A 72 36.64 -11.64 -11.42
CA TYR A 72 35.63 -12.30 -10.59
C TYR A 72 35.03 -11.33 -9.56
N TYR A 73 33.88 -11.70 -9.01
CA TYR A 73 33.44 -11.22 -7.70
C TYR A 73 33.78 -12.28 -6.65
N LEU A 74 34.35 -11.84 -5.52
CA LEU A 74 34.51 -12.66 -4.33
C LEU A 74 33.28 -12.46 -3.45
N VAL A 75 32.63 -13.56 -3.08
CA VAL A 75 31.34 -13.60 -2.37
C VAL A 75 31.48 -14.58 -1.20
N GLU A 76 30.86 -14.27 -0.05
CA GLU A 76 30.93 -15.08 1.19
C GLU A 76 32.36 -15.38 1.71
N ASN A 77 33.35 -14.62 1.21
CA ASN A 77 34.80 -14.72 1.48
C ASN A 77 35.53 -15.92 0.85
N ASP A 78 34.85 -16.88 0.22
CA ASP A 78 35.48 -18.07 -0.35
C ASP A 78 34.95 -18.50 -1.74
N ILE A 79 33.95 -17.80 -2.28
CA ILE A 79 33.34 -18.13 -3.59
C ILE A 79 33.71 -17.09 -4.64
N LEU A 80 34.41 -17.52 -5.69
CA LEU A 80 34.74 -16.69 -6.85
C LEU A 80 33.75 -16.93 -7.99
N VAL A 81 33.04 -15.89 -8.41
CA VAL A 81 32.07 -15.94 -9.51
C VAL A 81 32.54 -15.08 -10.68
N GLU A 82 32.64 -15.68 -11.87
CA GLU A 82 33.15 -14.99 -13.07
C GLU A 82 32.17 -13.91 -13.55
N LYS A 83 32.64 -12.66 -13.68
CA LYS A 83 31.79 -11.53 -14.09
C LYS A 83 31.14 -11.77 -15.45
N GLN A 84 31.85 -12.42 -16.37
CA GLN A 84 31.34 -12.72 -17.72
C GLN A 84 30.22 -13.77 -17.70
N ALA A 85 30.27 -14.75 -16.80
CA ALA A 85 29.22 -15.76 -16.63
C ALA A 85 27.91 -15.16 -16.06
N LEU A 86 28.03 -14.08 -15.26
CA LEU A 86 26.87 -13.29 -14.83
C LEU A 86 26.26 -12.46 -15.97
N LEU A 87 26.99 -12.24 -17.07
CA LEU A 87 26.61 -11.36 -18.18
C LEU A 87 26.30 -12.10 -19.48
N SER A 88 26.58 -13.40 -19.58
CA SER A 88 26.64 -14.14 -20.85
C SER A 88 25.32 -14.67 -21.42
N ASN A 89 24.16 -14.19 -20.97
CA ASN A 89 22.85 -14.55 -21.58
C ASN A 89 21.92 -13.33 -21.56
N ILE A 90 22.01 -12.48 -22.58
CA ILE A 90 21.02 -11.41 -22.82
C ILE A 90 20.33 -11.70 -24.17
N GLU A 91 19.41 -12.66 -24.15
CA GLU A 91 18.22 -12.71 -25.01
C GLU A 91 17.01 -13.06 -24.11
N THR A 92 15.83 -12.49 -24.37
CA THR A 92 15.02 -11.81 -23.32
C THR A 92 13.49 -11.83 -23.57
N ARG A 93 12.53 -11.97 -22.61
CA ARG A 93 11.05 -11.77 -22.86
C ARG A 93 10.13 -11.34 -21.65
N GLN A 94 9.91 -10.04 -21.50
CA GLN A 94 8.67 -9.32 -21.12
C GLN A 94 8.74 -7.95 -21.83
N PHE A 95 7.63 -7.40 -22.35
CA PHE A 95 7.70 -6.24 -23.26
C PHE A 95 6.90 -5.03 -22.78
N SER A 96 7.42 -3.84 -23.05
CA SER A 96 6.71 -2.57 -22.98
C SER A 96 6.67 -1.88 -24.35
N THR A 97 5.82 -0.88 -24.49
CA THR A 97 5.89 0.09 -25.57
C THR A 97 7.11 1.01 -25.40
N GLN A 98 7.43 1.78 -26.45
CA GLN A 98 8.46 2.82 -26.42
C GLN A 98 8.16 3.90 -25.37
N TYR A 99 6.87 4.22 -25.21
CA TYR A 99 6.38 5.13 -24.19
C TYR A 99 5.77 4.33 -23.06
N VAL A 100 6.17 4.63 -21.83
CA VAL A 100 5.60 4.04 -20.61
C VAL A 100 5.21 5.20 -19.70
N VAL A 101 4.11 5.08 -18.97
CA VAL A 101 3.72 6.08 -17.99
C VAL A 101 4.88 6.27 -17.00
N PRO A 102 5.37 7.50 -16.78
CA PRO A 102 6.52 7.70 -15.89
C PRO A 102 6.24 7.17 -14.49
N ALA A 103 7.26 6.59 -13.84
CA ALA A 103 7.20 6.25 -12.43
C ALA A 103 6.78 7.48 -11.60
N ARG A 104 5.96 7.27 -10.55
CA ARG A 104 5.35 8.32 -9.69
C ARG A 104 4.17 9.10 -10.30
N SER A 105 3.71 8.73 -11.48
CA SER A 105 2.51 9.35 -12.06
C SER A 105 1.28 9.07 -11.20
N SER A 106 0.42 10.08 -11.03
CA SER A 106 -0.92 9.91 -10.50
C SER A 106 -1.88 9.66 -11.65
N VAL A 107 -2.61 8.56 -11.62
CA VAL A 107 -3.50 8.11 -12.70
C VAL A 107 -4.91 7.96 -12.16
N ARG A 108 -5.83 8.77 -12.68
CA ARG A 108 -7.24 8.77 -12.27
C ARG A 108 -8.06 7.89 -13.21
N ILE A 109 -8.82 6.97 -12.64
CA ILE A 109 -9.57 5.96 -13.39
C ILE A 109 -11.05 6.11 -13.07
N MET A 110 -11.89 6.02 -14.09
CA MET A 110 -13.35 6.07 -13.95
C MET A 110 -14.00 4.98 -14.80
N VAL A 111 -15.06 4.37 -14.28
CA VAL A 111 -16.00 3.57 -15.08
C VAL A 111 -17.10 4.49 -15.59
N ASP A 112 -17.35 4.45 -16.90
CA ASP A 112 -18.38 5.27 -17.54
C ASP A 112 -19.75 5.02 -16.91
N ASN A 113 -20.48 6.09 -16.61
CA ASN A 113 -21.77 6.04 -15.93
C ASN A 113 -22.88 5.31 -16.72
N SER A 114 -22.67 5.06 -18.03
CA SER A 114 -23.57 4.22 -18.83
C SER A 114 -23.47 2.73 -18.52
N ILE A 115 -22.39 2.28 -17.88
CA ILE A 115 -22.23 0.90 -17.42
C ILE A 115 -23.01 0.74 -16.12
N SER A 116 -23.86 -0.29 -16.05
CA SER A 116 -24.69 -0.56 -14.86
C SER A 116 -23.82 -0.68 -13.61
N SER A 117 -24.20 -0.02 -12.52
CA SER A 117 -23.51 -0.16 -11.23
C SER A 117 -23.59 -1.56 -10.64
N THR A 118 -24.56 -2.37 -11.07
CA THR A 118 -24.71 -3.78 -10.64
C THR A 118 -23.83 -4.75 -11.43
N SER A 119 -23.10 -4.27 -12.44
CA SER A 119 -22.24 -5.11 -13.29
C SER A 119 -21.00 -5.63 -12.57
N GLY A 120 -20.59 -5.02 -11.45
CA GLY A 120 -19.37 -5.39 -10.72
C GLY A 120 -18.07 -4.81 -11.29
N TRP A 121 -18.12 -4.01 -12.36
CA TRP A 121 -16.92 -3.43 -12.96
C TRP A 121 -16.23 -2.40 -12.05
N VAL A 122 -16.99 -1.61 -11.29
CA VAL A 122 -16.44 -0.61 -10.35
C VAL A 122 -15.64 -1.29 -9.25
N GLU A 123 -16.17 -2.38 -8.69
CA GLU A 123 -15.51 -3.19 -7.67
C GLU A 123 -14.22 -3.80 -8.24
N ALA A 124 -14.28 -4.41 -9.44
CA ALA A 124 -13.09 -4.97 -10.07
C ALA A 124 -12.01 -3.93 -10.35
N VAL A 125 -12.37 -2.70 -10.74
CA VAL A 125 -11.42 -1.59 -10.92
C VAL A 125 -10.75 -1.20 -9.61
N LYS A 126 -11.50 -1.16 -8.50
CA LYS A 126 -10.92 -0.83 -7.19
C LYS A 126 -9.89 -1.87 -6.75
N ASP A 127 -10.16 -3.15 -6.97
CA ASP A 127 -9.20 -4.24 -6.71
C ASP A 127 -7.93 -4.09 -7.60
N VAL A 128 -8.09 -3.78 -8.88
CA VAL A 128 -6.96 -3.52 -9.81
C VAL A 128 -6.12 -2.33 -9.34
N ILE A 129 -6.77 -1.25 -8.90
CA ILE A 129 -6.09 -0.07 -8.35
C ILE A 129 -5.28 -0.44 -7.11
N GLU A 130 -5.84 -1.25 -6.21
CA GLU A 130 -5.15 -1.75 -5.02
C GLU A 130 -3.92 -2.57 -5.43
N ILE A 131 -4.07 -3.54 -6.34
CA ILE A 131 -2.97 -4.39 -6.81
C ILE A 131 -1.83 -3.56 -7.42
N TYR A 132 -2.12 -2.60 -8.31
CA TYR A 132 -1.07 -1.75 -8.89
C TYR A 132 -0.42 -0.84 -7.84
N ASN A 133 -1.18 -0.21 -6.95
CA ASN A 133 -0.64 0.63 -5.89
C ASN A 133 0.22 -0.18 -4.90
N GLU A 134 -0.13 -1.44 -4.68
CA GLU A 134 0.63 -2.34 -3.83
C GLU A 134 1.93 -2.80 -4.48
N ASN A 135 2.00 -2.91 -5.82
CA ASN A 135 3.09 -3.55 -6.58
C ASN A 135 3.93 -2.58 -7.44
N THR A 136 3.62 -1.28 -7.43
CA THR A 136 4.32 -0.25 -8.23
C THR A 136 4.50 1.05 -7.46
N GLY A 137 5.40 1.93 -7.96
CA GLY A 137 5.52 3.32 -7.53
C GLY A 137 4.48 4.29 -8.12
N LEU A 138 3.44 3.79 -8.81
CA LEU A 138 2.35 4.61 -9.34
C LEU A 138 1.37 5.04 -8.24
N LYS A 139 0.50 6.01 -8.55
CA LYS A 139 -0.63 6.37 -7.68
C LYS A 139 -1.92 6.34 -8.47
N LEU A 140 -2.56 5.18 -8.47
CA LEU A 140 -3.85 4.99 -9.11
C LEU A 140 -4.98 5.35 -8.12
N SER A 141 -6.03 6.00 -8.63
CA SER A 141 -7.19 6.37 -7.83
C SER A 141 -8.47 6.30 -8.64
N TYR A 142 -9.54 5.82 -8.02
CA TYR A 142 -10.87 5.87 -8.60
C TYR A 142 -11.46 7.28 -8.44
N VAL A 143 -12.04 7.82 -9.51
CA VAL A 143 -12.68 9.14 -9.52
C VAL A 143 -14.04 9.09 -10.20
N ASP A 144 -14.93 10.01 -9.84
CA ASP A 144 -16.27 10.11 -10.43
C ASP A 144 -16.34 11.12 -11.59
N THR A 145 -15.29 11.91 -11.82
CA THR A 145 -15.19 12.87 -12.92
C THR A 145 -13.74 13.08 -13.38
N ALA A 146 -13.57 13.56 -14.61
CA ALA A 146 -12.28 13.92 -15.21
C ALA A 146 -11.20 12.83 -15.10
N PRO A 147 -11.43 11.60 -15.60
CA PRO A 147 -10.43 10.54 -15.56
C PRO A 147 -9.26 10.81 -16.53
N ASP A 148 -8.13 10.17 -16.24
CA ASP A 148 -7.03 9.97 -17.18
C ASP A 148 -7.24 8.69 -18.01
N ILE A 149 -7.84 7.66 -17.40
CA ILE A 149 -8.29 6.43 -18.07
C ILE A 149 -9.79 6.24 -17.88
N LEU A 150 -10.55 6.25 -18.98
CA LEU A 150 -11.99 5.97 -18.99
C LEU A 150 -12.27 4.52 -19.37
N ILE A 151 -12.91 3.76 -18.49
CA ILE A 151 -13.41 2.41 -18.80
C ILE A 151 -14.82 2.55 -19.35
N LYS A 152 -15.03 2.17 -20.60
CA LYS A 152 -16.30 2.31 -21.33
C LYS A 152 -16.69 0.99 -22.00
N LYS A 153 -17.93 0.92 -22.48
CA LYS A 153 -18.41 -0.17 -23.34
C LYS A 153 -18.56 0.28 -24.78
N GLY A 154 -18.20 -0.60 -25.70
CA GLY A 154 -18.30 -0.34 -27.14
C GLY A 154 -18.26 -1.63 -27.95
N PHE A 155 -18.68 -1.52 -29.21
CA PHE A 155 -18.68 -2.66 -30.12
C PHE A 155 -17.26 -2.99 -30.58
N ILE A 156 -16.83 -4.24 -30.38
CA ILE A 156 -15.60 -4.79 -30.95
C ILE A 156 -15.99 -5.94 -31.87
N GLY A 157 -15.73 -5.81 -33.17
CA GLY A 157 -16.17 -6.74 -34.21
C GLY A 157 -15.43 -8.08 -34.26
N ARG A 158 -14.63 -8.42 -33.24
CA ARG A 158 -13.93 -9.70 -33.09
C ARG A 158 -14.61 -10.49 -31.97
N GLU A 159 -15.11 -11.67 -32.31
CA GLU A 159 -15.95 -12.49 -31.42
C GLU A 159 -15.20 -13.05 -30.20
N ASP A 160 -13.86 -13.05 -30.24
CA ASP A 160 -12.96 -13.58 -29.22
C ASP A 160 -12.26 -12.50 -28.36
N VAL A 161 -12.61 -11.22 -28.55
CA VAL A 161 -11.99 -10.09 -27.85
C VAL A 161 -12.95 -9.49 -26.83
N CYS A 162 -12.52 -9.47 -25.57
CA CYS A 162 -13.37 -9.06 -24.44
C CYS A 162 -13.19 -7.61 -24.04
N ALA A 163 -12.00 -7.07 -24.26
CA ALA A 163 -11.71 -5.66 -24.12
C ALA A 163 -10.50 -5.28 -24.99
N GLU A 164 -10.26 -3.98 -25.10
CA GLU A 164 -9.04 -3.42 -25.68
C GLU A 164 -8.61 -2.19 -24.87
N GLY A 165 -7.35 -2.16 -24.51
CA GLY A 165 -6.64 -1.00 -23.97
C GLY A 165 -6.03 -0.14 -25.06
N VAL A 166 -5.66 1.07 -24.69
CA VAL A 166 -4.96 2.01 -25.59
C VAL A 166 -3.57 2.23 -25.02
N PHE A 167 -2.52 2.12 -25.82
CA PHE A 167 -1.17 2.42 -25.32
C PHE A 167 -0.98 3.91 -24.99
N PRO A 168 -0.11 4.24 -24.02
CA PRO A 168 0.38 5.60 -23.85
C PRO A 168 1.14 6.06 -25.11
N ILE A 169 1.12 7.37 -25.36
CA ILE A 169 1.87 8.00 -26.45
C ILE A 169 2.97 8.91 -25.87
N SER A 170 3.64 9.69 -26.70
CA SER A 170 4.77 10.54 -26.32
C SER A 170 4.42 11.72 -25.39
N ASP A 171 3.21 11.77 -24.83
CA ASP A 171 2.71 12.88 -24.00
C ASP A 171 2.84 12.60 -22.48
N CYS A 172 3.53 11.52 -22.11
CA CYS A 172 3.73 11.08 -20.73
C CYS A 172 2.43 10.74 -19.98
N LYS A 173 1.32 10.51 -20.68
CA LYS A 173 0.02 10.16 -20.08
C LYS A 173 -0.32 8.69 -20.31
N PRO A 174 -1.15 8.09 -19.43
CA PRO A 174 -1.72 6.79 -19.72
C PRO A 174 -2.60 6.86 -20.97
N GLY A 175 -2.82 5.70 -21.59
CA GLY A 175 -3.80 5.56 -22.65
C GLY A 175 -5.20 5.96 -22.19
N ALA A 176 -5.93 6.68 -23.04
CA ALA A 176 -7.11 7.42 -22.63
C ALA A 176 -8.31 6.55 -22.19
N PHE A 177 -8.42 5.31 -22.66
CA PHE A 177 -9.56 4.46 -22.34
C PHE A 177 -9.27 2.95 -22.39
N ILE A 178 -10.12 2.19 -21.71
CA ILE A 178 -10.28 0.75 -21.89
C ILE A 178 -11.70 0.54 -22.44
N ASN A 179 -11.83 -0.19 -23.55
CA ASN A 179 -13.10 -0.43 -24.21
C ASN A 179 -13.51 -1.90 -24.01
N ILE A 180 -14.52 -2.14 -23.18
CA ILE A 180 -15.09 -3.46 -22.91
C ILE A 180 -16.06 -3.81 -24.05
N ASN A 181 -15.91 -5.00 -24.63
CA ASN A 181 -16.74 -5.43 -25.74
C ASN A 181 -18.19 -5.65 -25.30
N ASN A 182 -19.11 -4.84 -25.82
CA ASN A 182 -20.54 -4.97 -25.55
C ASN A 182 -21.24 -6.03 -26.41
N HIS A 183 -20.50 -6.70 -27.29
CA HIS A 183 -20.97 -7.74 -28.20
C HIS A 183 -20.30 -9.12 -27.94
N PHE A 184 -19.39 -9.20 -26.95
CA PHE A 184 -18.76 -10.46 -26.58
C PHE A 184 -19.72 -11.34 -25.78
N TYR A 185 -20.17 -12.43 -26.40
CA TYR A 185 -21.35 -13.19 -25.97
C TYR A 185 -22.57 -12.26 -25.78
N ALA A 186 -23.78 -12.82 -25.58
CA ALA A 186 -24.99 -12.00 -25.52
C ALA A 186 -24.98 -10.96 -24.37
N ASP A 187 -24.14 -11.16 -23.35
CA ASP A 187 -23.88 -10.21 -22.25
C ASP A 187 -22.58 -10.55 -21.52
N ILE A 188 -21.55 -9.72 -21.68
CA ILE A 188 -20.26 -9.89 -20.99
C ILE A 188 -20.37 -9.72 -19.45
N ASP A 189 -21.34 -8.94 -18.95
CA ASP A 189 -21.47 -8.65 -17.52
C ASP A 189 -21.87 -9.89 -16.73
N GLY A 190 -22.80 -10.68 -17.27
CA GLY A 190 -23.23 -11.95 -16.71
C GLY A 190 -22.29 -13.10 -17.03
N TYR A 191 -21.48 -12.99 -18.10
CA TYR A 191 -20.53 -14.03 -18.48
C TYR A 191 -19.28 -14.05 -17.58
N LEU A 192 -18.72 -12.88 -17.25
CA LEU A 192 -17.51 -12.79 -16.44
C LEU A 192 -17.83 -12.66 -14.94
N ASN A 193 -17.28 -13.57 -14.15
CA ASN A 193 -17.26 -13.43 -12.70
C ASN A 193 -16.27 -12.34 -12.26
N HIS A 194 -16.33 -11.94 -10.98
CA HIS A 194 -15.50 -10.87 -10.43
C HIS A 194 -13.99 -11.07 -10.68
N ARG A 195 -13.47 -12.29 -10.46
CA ARG A 195 -12.04 -12.59 -10.66
C ARG A 195 -11.63 -12.51 -12.12
N GLN A 196 -12.52 -12.85 -13.04
CA GLN A 196 -12.27 -12.71 -14.48
C GLN A 196 -12.28 -11.23 -14.91
N LYS A 197 -13.16 -10.41 -14.31
CA LYS A 197 -13.17 -8.96 -14.50
C LYS A 197 -11.88 -8.31 -13.99
N VAL A 198 -11.41 -8.71 -12.80
CA VAL A 198 -10.12 -8.24 -12.26
C VAL A 198 -8.97 -8.63 -13.19
N PHE A 199 -8.92 -9.87 -13.68
CA PHE A 199 -7.88 -10.31 -14.62
C PHE A 199 -7.89 -9.47 -15.91
N LEU A 200 -9.06 -9.34 -16.54
CA LEU A 200 -9.21 -8.58 -17.78
C LEU A 200 -8.77 -7.13 -17.59
N LEU A 201 -9.22 -6.48 -16.50
CA LEU A 201 -8.83 -5.11 -16.22
C LEU A 201 -7.36 -4.96 -15.85
N MET A 202 -6.75 -5.92 -15.14
CA MET A 202 -5.30 -5.91 -14.89
C MET A 202 -4.52 -5.87 -16.20
N HIS A 203 -4.93 -6.70 -17.16
CA HIS A 203 -4.33 -6.82 -18.49
C HIS A 203 -4.48 -5.52 -19.31
N GLU A 204 -5.71 -5.04 -19.48
CA GLU A 204 -5.95 -3.84 -20.27
C GLU A 204 -5.35 -2.59 -19.61
N MET A 205 -5.38 -2.49 -18.29
CA MET A 205 -4.69 -1.43 -17.56
C MET A 205 -3.17 -1.49 -17.81
N GLY A 206 -2.61 -2.70 -17.94
CA GLY A 206 -1.23 -2.90 -18.34
C GLY A 206 -0.91 -2.20 -19.67
N HIS A 207 -1.74 -2.43 -20.70
CA HIS A 207 -1.62 -1.71 -21.97
C HIS A 207 -1.72 -0.19 -21.80
N ASN A 208 -2.70 0.29 -21.04
CA ASN A 208 -2.87 1.72 -20.79
C ASN A 208 -1.69 2.37 -20.06
N LEU A 209 -0.91 1.59 -19.33
CA LEU A 209 0.30 2.07 -18.65
C LEU A 209 1.57 1.87 -19.51
N GLY A 210 1.54 0.99 -20.51
CA GLY A 210 2.63 0.76 -21.47
C GLY A 210 3.19 -0.65 -21.52
N LEU A 211 2.55 -1.64 -20.90
CA LEU A 211 2.92 -3.07 -21.04
C LEU A 211 2.39 -3.62 -22.36
N ARG A 212 3.20 -4.38 -23.07
CA ARG A 212 2.76 -5.20 -24.22
C ARG A 212 2.44 -6.61 -23.78
N HIS A 213 1.92 -7.40 -24.72
CA HIS A 213 1.82 -8.82 -24.44
C HIS A 213 3.19 -9.46 -24.21
N SER A 214 3.28 -10.36 -23.25
CA SER A 214 4.52 -11.09 -22.93
C SER A 214 4.92 -12.05 -24.05
N ASP A 215 3.94 -12.53 -24.81
CA ASP A 215 4.09 -13.42 -25.95
C ASP A 215 4.04 -12.70 -27.31
N CYS A 216 4.19 -11.36 -27.33
CA CYS A 216 4.08 -10.54 -28.54
C CYS A 216 5.01 -11.00 -29.69
N LYS A 217 6.24 -11.43 -29.38
CA LYS A 217 7.19 -11.97 -30.37
C LYS A 217 6.75 -13.33 -30.91
N LYS A 218 6.17 -14.20 -30.06
CA LYS A 218 5.70 -15.54 -30.46
C LYS A 218 4.58 -15.43 -31.50
N TRP A 219 3.70 -14.45 -31.35
CA TRP A 219 2.56 -14.22 -32.22
C TRP A 219 2.79 -13.16 -33.32
N GLY A 220 4.01 -12.62 -33.42
CA GLY A 220 4.40 -11.71 -34.50
C GLY A 220 3.73 -10.34 -34.42
N GLU A 221 3.53 -9.79 -33.22
CA GLU A 221 3.06 -8.42 -33.06
C GLU A 221 3.98 -7.41 -33.75
N LYS A 222 3.36 -6.37 -34.32
CA LYS A 222 4.10 -5.32 -35.02
C LYS A 222 4.89 -4.47 -34.03
N VAL A 223 6.17 -4.24 -34.37
CA VAL A 223 7.07 -3.36 -33.63
C VAL A 223 6.71 -1.89 -33.86
N ASN A 224 6.33 -1.51 -35.09
CA ASN A 224 5.99 -0.14 -35.43
C ASN A 224 4.47 0.10 -35.39
N PRO A 225 4.00 1.28 -34.93
CA PRO A 225 4.80 2.42 -34.44
C PRO A 225 5.11 2.43 -32.93
N GLU A 226 4.54 1.54 -32.11
CA GLU A 226 4.54 1.70 -30.65
C GLU A 226 5.80 1.15 -29.95
N GLY A 227 6.73 0.53 -30.68
CA GLY A 227 8.00 -0.03 -30.18
C GLY A 227 7.81 -1.32 -29.39
N MET A 228 8.80 -2.22 -29.37
CA MET A 228 8.77 -3.48 -28.61
C MET A 228 9.99 -3.54 -27.70
N VAL A 229 9.91 -2.79 -26.60
CA VAL A 229 11.01 -2.62 -25.65
C VAL A 229 10.99 -3.78 -24.69
N LEU A 230 12.14 -4.40 -24.46
CA LEU A 230 12.26 -5.43 -23.47
C LEU A 230 12.42 -4.84 -22.06
N VAL A 231 11.65 -5.37 -21.12
CA VAL A 231 11.85 -5.22 -19.68
C VAL A 231 13.06 -6.04 -19.20
N PRO A 232 14.13 -5.40 -18.67
CA PRO A 232 15.32 -6.10 -18.20
C PRO A 232 15.05 -7.21 -17.17
N ASN A 233 15.88 -8.26 -17.16
CA ASN A 233 15.89 -9.37 -16.19
C ASN A 233 14.67 -10.31 -16.19
N THR A 234 13.84 -10.29 -17.23
CA THR A 234 12.69 -11.19 -17.40
C THR A 234 13.02 -12.37 -18.33
N PRO A 235 12.44 -13.58 -18.10
CA PRO A 235 12.80 -14.80 -18.80
C PRO A 235 12.35 -14.77 -20.26
N GLU A 236 12.72 -15.78 -21.03
CA GLU A 236 12.32 -15.89 -22.42
C GLU A 236 10.86 -16.29 -22.64
N ILE A 237 10.14 -16.86 -21.70
CA ILE A 237 8.70 -17.11 -21.84
C ILE A 237 8.13 -16.99 -20.44
N ASP A 238 7.07 -16.19 -20.29
CA ASP A 238 6.31 -16.15 -19.06
C ASP A 238 4.88 -16.62 -19.36
N SER A 239 4.67 -17.94 -19.31
CA SER A 239 3.35 -18.54 -19.57
C SER A 239 2.31 -18.17 -18.51
N ASP A 240 2.76 -17.69 -17.35
CA ASP A 240 1.91 -17.34 -16.22
C ASP A 240 1.64 -15.83 -16.15
N SER A 241 2.27 -15.04 -17.03
CA SER A 241 2.07 -13.60 -17.13
C SER A 241 0.60 -13.25 -17.36
N PHE A 242 0.10 -12.29 -16.59
CA PHE A 242 -1.21 -11.71 -16.85
C PHE A 242 -1.26 -10.93 -18.17
N MET A 243 -0.10 -10.56 -18.73
CA MET A 243 0.04 -9.89 -20.03
C MET A 243 0.11 -10.88 -21.21
N ASN A 244 -0.17 -12.18 -21.04
CA ASN A 244 -0.28 -13.07 -22.22
C ASN A 244 -1.51 -12.72 -23.08
N SER A 245 -1.35 -12.80 -24.40
CA SER A 245 -2.43 -12.61 -25.36
C SER A 245 -3.50 -13.72 -25.29
N GLY A 246 -4.72 -13.45 -25.76
CA GLY A 246 -5.78 -14.47 -25.86
C GLY A 246 -6.29 -15.00 -24.51
N THR A 247 -6.20 -14.19 -23.46
CA THR A 247 -6.49 -14.56 -22.07
C THR A 247 -7.91 -14.21 -21.61
N CYS A 248 -8.83 -13.94 -22.53
CA CYS A 248 -10.20 -13.66 -22.12
C CYS A 248 -10.83 -14.82 -21.35
N GLY A 249 -11.51 -14.50 -20.25
CA GLY A 249 -12.16 -15.47 -19.39
C GLY A 249 -11.21 -16.13 -18.39
N TYR A 250 -9.92 -15.76 -18.37
CA TYR A 250 -8.99 -16.24 -17.36
C TYR A 250 -9.31 -15.59 -16.01
N GLU A 251 -9.05 -16.32 -14.93
CA GLU A 251 -9.32 -15.85 -13.58
C GLU A 251 -8.07 -15.26 -12.94
N TRP A 252 -8.24 -14.14 -12.23
CA TRP A 252 -7.14 -13.54 -11.47
C TRP A 252 -6.68 -14.46 -10.34
N LYS A 253 -5.40 -14.88 -10.39
CA LYS A 253 -4.75 -15.74 -9.38
C LYS A 253 -3.66 -15.01 -8.59
N GLY A 254 -3.43 -13.73 -8.88
CA GLY A 254 -2.31 -12.94 -8.38
C GLY A 254 -1.20 -12.81 -9.43
N LEU A 255 -0.23 -11.93 -9.14
CA LEU A 255 0.91 -11.66 -10.02
C LEU A 255 1.91 -12.83 -10.02
N SER A 256 2.39 -13.21 -11.21
CA SER A 256 3.54 -14.11 -11.36
C SER A 256 4.82 -13.46 -10.79
N SER A 257 5.87 -14.25 -10.57
CA SER A 257 7.15 -13.70 -10.12
C SER A 257 7.76 -12.71 -11.11
N PHE A 258 7.57 -12.93 -12.42
CA PHE A 258 8.13 -12.07 -13.46
C PHE A 258 7.21 -10.89 -13.81
N ASP A 259 5.91 -11.01 -13.55
CA ASP A 259 5.00 -9.87 -13.54
C ASP A 259 5.43 -8.87 -12.47
N LYS A 260 5.68 -9.34 -11.24
CA LYS A 260 6.17 -8.49 -10.15
C LYS A 260 7.48 -7.81 -10.51
N LEU A 261 8.46 -8.58 -11.01
CA LEU A 261 9.74 -8.02 -11.45
C LEU A 261 9.55 -6.96 -12.55
N THR A 262 8.61 -7.20 -13.47
CA THR A 262 8.31 -6.26 -14.56
C THR A 262 7.74 -4.95 -14.02
N LEU A 263 6.73 -5.05 -13.15
CA LEU A 263 6.12 -3.91 -12.48
C LEU A 263 7.15 -3.12 -11.65
N GLU A 264 8.00 -3.82 -10.89
CA GLU A 264 9.09 -3.21 -10.09
C GLU A 264 10.17 -2.57 -10.98
N THR A 265 10.40 -3.08 -12.18
CA THR A 265 11.42 -2.54 -13.09
C THR A 265 10.94 -1.28 -13.80
N LEU A 266 9.69 -1.28 -14.29
CA LEU A 266 9.12 -0.14 -15.00
C LEU A 266 8.64 0.96 -14.06
N TRP A 267 8.09 0.56 -12.91
CA TRP A 267 7.55 1.46 -11.90
C TRP A 267 8.11 1.10 -10.52
N PRO A 268 9.43 1.27 -10.31
CA PRO A 268 10.06 0.93 -9.04
C PRO A 268 9.37 1.67 -7.90
N TYR A 269 9.22 0.96 -6.79
CA TYR A 269 8.91 1.63 -5.54
C TYR A 269 10.02 2.63 -5.23
N TYR A 270 9.61 3.75 -4.68
CA TYR A 270 10.52 4.56 -3.90
C TYR A 270 10.19 4.30 -2.44
N TYR A 271 11.17 3.83 -1.68
CA TYR A 271 11.10 3.99 -0.23
C TYR A 271 10.95 5.48 0.03
N THR A 272 9.81 5.89 0.58
CA THR A 272 9.56 7.30 0.82
C THR A 272 10.34 7.74 2.05
N PHE A 273 10.46 6.84 3.04
CA PHE A 273 11.28 7.07 4.21
C PHE A 273 11.56 5.81 5.04
N THR A 274 12.58 5.91 5.87
CA THR A 274 12.98 4.93 6.88
C THR A 274 12.69 5.46 8.27
N ILE A 275 12.20 4.58 9.15
CA ILE A 275 12.11 4.82 10.58
C ILE A 275 13.23 4.04 11.25
N HIS A 276 14.20 4.77 11.76
CA HIS A 276 15.35 4.24 12.49
C HIS A 276 15.09 4.26 13.99
N PHE A 277 15.42 3.20 14.69
CA PHE A 277 15.23 3.08 16.14
C PHE A 277 16.57 3.10 16.87
N VAL A 278 16.66 3.93 17.90
CA VAL A 278 17.86 4.08 18.73
C VAL A 278 17.57 3.61 20.15
N ASP A 279 18.57 3.00 20.79
CA ASP A 279 18.52 2.45 22.15
C ASP A 279 17.49 1.31 22.35
N ALA A 280 17.16 0.60 21.27
CA ALA A 280 16.30 -0.59 21.27
C ALA A 280 16.74 -1.56 20.17
N ASP A 281 16.53 -2.86 20.41
CA ASP A 281 16.77 -3.93 19.43
C ASP A 281 15.57 -4.07 18.49
N VAL A 282 15.35 -3.05 17.66
CA VAL A 282 14.26 -2.99 16.68
C VAL A 282 14.87 -2.69 15.31
N PRO A 283 14.68 -3.55 14.30
CA PRO A 283 15.19 -3.28 12.96
C PRO A 283 14.50 -2.07 12.33
N ASP A 284 15.23 -1.40 11.43
CA ASP A 284 14.70 -0.27 10.68
C ASP A 284 13.45 -0.67 9.89
N ILE A 285 12.45 0.21 9.92
CA ILE A 285 11.23 0.03 9.14
C ILE A 285 11.34 0.90 7.89
N ASN A 286 11.42 0.23 6.74
CA ASN A 286 11.42 0.89 5.44
C ASN A 286 9.99 1.02 4.92
N VAL A 287 9.48 2.25 4.84
CA VAL A 287 8.11 2.53 4.44
C VAL A 287 8.04 2.70 2.92
N LYS A 288 7.24 1.85 2.27
CA LYS A 288 6.93 1.95 0.82
C LYS A 288 5.94 3.09 0.56
N GLN A 289 5.95 3.63 -0.66
CA GLN A 289 5.08 4.73 -1.10
C GLN A 289 3.58 4.44 -0.86
N ASN A 290 2.80 5.52 -0.70
CA ASN A 290 1.33 5.60 -0.61
C ASN A 290 0.62 5.27 0.70
N ASN A 291 1.31 5.06 1.83
CA ASN A 291 0.64 4.99 3.13
C ASN A 291 1.17 6.02 4.13
N GLU A 292 0.27 6.69 4.83
CA GLU A 292 0.58 7.25 6.14
C GLU A 292 0.99 6.08 7.04
N TYR A 293 2.22 6.11 7.57
CA TYR A 293 2.66 5.03 8.44
C TYR A 293 2.37 5.39 9.89
N TYR A 294 1.56 4.57 10.55
CA TYR A 294 1.32 4.67 11.98
C TYR A 294 2.16 3.62 12.68
N LEU A 295 3.00 4.06 13.62
CA LEU A 295 3.79 3.12 14.39
C LEU A 295 2.86 2.26 15.24
N SER A 296 3.06 0.95 15.21
CA SER A 296 2.27 0.03 16.02
C SER A 296 2.49 0.28 17.52
N ARG A 297 1.39 0.44 18.28
CA ARG A 297 1.43 0.51 19.76
C ARG A 297 1.86 -0.82 20.40
N TYR A 298 1.90 -1.90 19.63
CA TYR A 298 2.38 -3.21 20.04
C TYR A 298 3.90 -3.37 19.86
N LEU A 299 4.57 -2.39 19.24
CA LEU A 299 6.02 -2.37 19.12
C LEU A 299 6.64 -1.91 20.46
N ILE A 300 6.79 -2.87 21.37
CA ILE A 300 7.34 -2.69 22.70
C ILE A 300 8.69 -3.42 22.75
N PRO A 301 9.82 -2.72 22.61
CA PRO A 301 11.12 -3.35 22.77
C PRO A 301 11.36 -3.77 24.22
N GLU A 302 12.22 -4.77 24.41
CA GLU A 302 12.60 -5.27 25.73
C GLU A 302 14.03 -4.85 26.09
N LYS A 303 14.26 -4.55 27.37
CA LYS A 303 15.60 -4.29 27.93
C LYS A 303 15.65 -4.83 29.35
N LYS A 304 16.59 -5.75 29.60
CA LYS A 304 16.72 -6.41 30.91
C LYS A 304 16.84 -5.40 32.05
N GLY A 305 15.95 -5.50 33.02
CA GLY A 305 15.92 -4.64 34.21
C GLY A 305 15.24 -3.28 34.03
N TYR A 306 14.63 -3.02 32.87
CA TYR A 306 13.96 -1.77 32.56
C TYR A 306 12.55 -2.00 32.00
N VAL A 307 11.67 -1.04 32.20
CA VAL A 307 10.36 -0.95 31.54
C VAL A 307 10.50 0.07 30.41
N PHE A 308 10.04 -0.31 29.22
CA PHE A 308 9.96 0.60 28.08
C PHE A 308 9.00 1.75 28.41
N SER A 309 9.43 2.99 28.20
CA SER A 309 8.70 4.20 28.58
C SER A 309 8.35 5.04 27.34
N GLY A 310 8.18 4.38 26.19
CA GLY A 310 7.77 4.98 24.93
C GLY A 310 8.90 5.55 24.07
N TRP A 311 8.54 5.83 22.82
CA TRP A 311 9.42 6.47 21.84
C TRP A 311 9.41 8.00 22.01
N ARG A 312 10.54 8.63 21.69
CA ARG A 312 10.68 10.10 21.61
C ARG A 312 11.16 10.53 20.23
N ASN A 313 10.75 11.72 19.80
CA ASN A 313 11.17 12.28 18.51
C ASN A 313 12.60 12.86 18.53
N THR A 314 13.13 13.20 19.71
CA THR A 314 14.45 13.80 19.87
C THR A 314 15.17 13.23 21.08
N LEU A 315 16.51 13.28 21.07
CA LEU A 315 17.36 12.72 22.13
C LEU A 315 17.43 13.62 23.38
N GLN A 316 17.44 14.95 23.20
CA GLN A 316 17.83 15.91 24.24
C GLN A 316 16.65 16.67 24.89
N ALA A 317 15.45 16.61 24.30
CA ALA A 317 14.28 17.33 24.80
C ALA A 317 13.15 16.37 25.16
N TYR A 318 12.26 16.80 26.05
CA TYR A 318 11.02 16.09 26.29
C TYR A 318 10.13 16.21 25.05
N SER A 319 10.04 15.12 24.26
CA SER A 319 9.28 15.07 23.02
C SER A 319 8.68 13.67 22.82
N PRO A 320 7.65 13.29 23.59
CA PRO A 320 7.01 11.99 23.48
C PRO A 320 6.42 11.80 22.08
N PHE A 321 6.52 10.58 21.56
CA PHE A 321 5.92 10.19 20.29
C PHE A 321 4.44 9.86 20.46
N CYS A 322 3.60 10.31 19.52
CA CYS A 322 2.19 9.96 19.46
C CYS A 322 1.96 8.84 18.45
N TYR A 323 1.46 7.68 18.88
CA TYR A 323 1.29 6.53 17.97
C TYR A 323 0.14 6.72 16.97
N ASN A 324 -0.78 7.65 17.24
CA ASN A 324 -1.83 8.06 16.31
C ASN A 324 -1.40 9.20 15.37
N SER A 325 -0.10 9.53 15.33
CA SER A 325 0.45 10.48 14.37
C SER A 325 1.03 9.76 13.15
N ALA A 326 0.65 10.23 11.96
CA ALA A 326 1.16 9.70 10.70
C ALA A 326 2.62 10.11 10.49
N LEU A 327 3.48 9.13 10.23
CA LEU A 327 4.86 9.31 9.78
C LEU A 327 4.85 9.45 8.25
N LYS A 328 5.58 10.45 7.74
CA LYS A 328 5.57 10.84 6.31
C LYS A 328 6.97 11.08 5.72
N MET A 329 8.01 10.97 6.53
CA MET A 329 9.40 11.25 6.13
C MET A 329 10.38 10.53 7.05
N ASN A 330 11.68 10.57 6.72
CA ASN A 330 12.73 9.92 7.51
C ASN A 330 12.66 10.36 8.97
N ARG A 331 12.64 9.39 9.87
CA ARG A 331 12.49 9.64 11.31
C ARG A 331 13.42 8.73 12.10
N THR A 332 13.99 9.30 13.14
CA THR A 332 14.71 8.54 14.16
C THR A 332 13.90 8.62 15.45
N LEU A 333 13.54 7.46 16.00
CA LEU A 333 12.82 7.34 17.25
C LEU A 333 13.75 6.79 18.32
N TYR A 334 13.76 7.47 19.47
CA TYR A 334 14.66 7.14 20.57
C TYR A 334 13.87 6.43 21.66
N ALA A 335 14.32 5.24 22.04
CA ALA A 335 13.70 4.47 23.11
C ALA A 335 13.90 5.16 24.46
N THR A 336 12.86 5.17 25.29
CA THR A 336 12.93 5.64 26.67
C THR A 336 12.80 4.46 27.60
N TRP A 337 13.59 4.46 28.67
CA TRP A 337 13.62 3.36 29.62
C TRP A 337 13.54 3.92 31.03
N ARG A 338 12.79 3.23 31.90
CA ARG A 338 12.71 3.56 33.32
C ARG A 338 12.84 2.31 34.18
N GLN A 339 13.12 2.51 35.46
CA GLN A 339 13.09 1.42 36.43
C GLN A 339 11.64 0.94 36.61
N PRO A 340 11.39 -0.37 36.73
CA PRO A 340 10.08 -0.89 37.08
C PRO A 340 9.64 -0.36 38.45
N HIS A 341 8.38 0.05 38.58
CA HIS A 341 7.77 0.27 39.89
C HIS A 341 6.84 -0.88 40.27
N SER A 342 6.16 -0.77 41.42
CA SER A 342 5.16 -1.77 41.84
C SER A 342 4.03 -1.83 40.82
N LEU A 343 3.54 -3.04 40.53
CA LEU A 343 2.38 -3.23 39.65
C LEU A 343 1.18 -2.41 40.15
N THR A 344 0.67 -1.52 39.31
CA THR A 344 -0.56 -0.76 39.52
C THR A 344 -1.70 -1.41 38.74
N LYS A 345 -2.89 -1.45 39.34
CA LYS A 345 -4.11 -1.98 38.73
C LYS A 345 -5.24 -0.97 38.85
N GLU A 346 -5.80 -0.58 37.72
CA GLU A 346 -7.04 0.16 37.64
C GLU A 346 -8.15 -0.80 37.23
N TYR A 347 -9.28 -0.75 37.93
CA TYR A 347 -10.37 -1.69 37.69
C TYR A 347 -11.71 -0.97 37.71
N VAL A 348 -12.63 -1.43 36.88
CA VAL A 348 -14.03 -1.03 36.94
C VAL A 348 -14.93 -2.20 36.60
N TYR A 349 -15.98 -2.33 37.39
CA TYR A 349 -16.98 -3.37 37.26
C TYR A 349 -18.34 -2.73 36.98
N THR A 350 -19.12 -3.37 36.13
CA THR A 350 -20.55 -3.11 36.03
C THR A 350 -21.35 -4.41 35.91
N GLY A 351 -22.49 -4.44 36.60
CA GLY A 351 -23.56 -5.44 36.38
C GLY A 351 -24.79 -4.84 35.69
N GLU A 352 -24.82 -3.53 35.47
CA GLU A 352 -25.95 -2.83 34.84
C GLU A 352 -25.46 -1.56 34.14
N GLY A 353 -25.81 -1.41 32.86
CA GLY A 353 -25.48 -0.21 32.10
C GLY A 353 -23.98 0.06 32.04
N GLU A 354 -23.59 1.32 32.24
CA GLU A 354 -22.20 1.76 32.14
C GLU A 354 -21.66 2.22 33.51
N ASN A 355 -20.44 1.80 33.83
CA ASN A 355 -19.67 2.34 34.94
C ASN A 355 -18.26 2.69 34.46
N SER A 356 -17.64 3.72 35.06
CA SER A 356 -16.32 4.18 34.63
C SER A 356 -15.48 4.74 35.78
N VAL A 357 -14.17 4.62 35.63
CA VAL A 357 -13.16 5.22 36.51
C VAL A 357 -12.17 6.02 35.66
N THR A 358 -11.55 7.04 36.25
CA THR A 358 -10.49 7.81 35.59
C THR A 358 -9.19 7.63 36.35
N PHE A 359 -8.10 7.46 35.62
CA PHE A 359 -6.74 7.33 36.16
C PHE A 359 -5.75 8.17 35.36
N TYR A 360 -4.55 8.36 35.88
CA TYR A 360 -3.51 9.17 35.26
C TYR A 360 -2.21 8.40 35.13
N LEU A 361 -1.64 8.38 33.93
CA LEU A 361 -0.31 7.84 33.66
C LEU A 361 0.70 9.00 33.66
N SER A 362 1.63 8.97 34.61
CA SER A 362 2.69 9.99 34.75
C SER A 362 3.81 9.88 33.72
N SER A 363 3.80 8.82 32.92
CA SER A 363 4.73 8.59 31.81
C SER A 363 4.10 7.63 30.83
N ALA A 364 4.56 7.63 29.58
CA ALA A 364 4.13 6.61 28.61
C ALA A 364 4.57 5.22 29.10
N THR A 365 3.67 4.25 29.02
CA THR A 365 3.92 2.90 29.58
C THR A 365 3.18 1.80 28.81
N PRO A 366 3.77 0.60 28.73
CA PRO A 366 3.04 -0.62 28.41
C PRO A 366 1.93 -0.81 29.43
N VAL A 367 0.72 -1.03 28.94
CA VAL A 367 -0.41 -1.44 29.76
C VAL A 367 -0.96 -2.77 29.24
N THR A 368 -1.42 -3.61 30.16
CA THR A 368 -2.27 -4.76 29.82
C THR A 368 -3.71 -4.37 30.06
N PHE A 369 -4.49 -4.24 29.00
CA PHE A 369 -5.92 -3.97 29.07
C PHE A 369 -6.70 -5.27 28.91
N THR A 370 -7.47 -5.62 29.93
CA THR A 370 -8.28 -6.84 29.99
C THR A 370 -9.76 -6.50 30.08
N SER A 371 -10.56 -7.16 29.26
CA SER A 371 -12.02 -7.21 29.36
C SER A 371 -12.42 -8.62 29.78
N LYS A 372 -13.25 -8.73 30.81
CA LYS A 372 -13.85 -9.99 31.24
C LYS A 372 -15.36 -9.83 31.28
N VAL A 373 -16.04 -10.64 30.47
CA VAL A 373 -17.51 -10.67 30.39
C VAL A 373 -18.00 -11.96 31.03
N ASN A 374 -18.88 -11.83 32.01
CA ASN A 374 -19.63 -12.94 32.59
C ASN A 374 -21.04 -12.90 31.99
N ARG A 375 -21.51 -14.02 31.43
CA ARG A 375 -22.84 -14.07 30.80
C ARG A 375 -23.99 -14.34 31.78
N ALA A 376 -23.67 -14.87 32.96
CA ALA A 376 -24.64 -15.48 33.86
C ALA A 376 -25.58 -16.46 33.11
N LEU A 377 -26.90 -16.25 33.14
CA LEU A 377 -27.85 -17.10 32.41
C LEU A 377 -28.14 -16.64 30.97
N ASN A 378 -27.51 -15.57 30.48
CA ASN A 378 -27.64 -15.16 29.08
C ASN A 378 -26.90 -16.14 28.18
N SER A 379 -27.42 -16.42 26.98
CA SER A 379 -26.58 -17.05 25.95
C SER A 379 -25.54 -16.05 25.46
N TRP A 380 -24.41 -16.53 24.94
CA TRP A 380 -23.46 -15.62 24.31
C TRP A 380 -24.04 -14.95 23.06
N TYR A 381 -25.00 -15.61 22.39
CA TYR A 381 -25.74 -15.04 21.28
C TYR A 381 -26.55 -13.81 21.70
N ASP A 382 -27.25 -13.88 22.83
CA ASP A 382 -28.05 -12.76 23.35
C ASP A 382 -27.19 -11.53 23.64
N LEU A 383 -26.02 -11.72 24.26
CA LEU A 383 -25.09 -10.62 24.54
C LEU A 383 -24.48 -9.99 23.29
N ARG A 384 -24.35 -10.75 22.21
CA ARG A 384 -23.84 -10.25 20.91
C ARG A 384 -24.92 -9.61 20.04
N LYS A 385 -26.19 -9.91 20.31
CA LYS A 385 -27.32 -9.39 19.54
C LYS A 385 -27.46 -7.87 19.65
N TYR A 386 -27.00 -7.29 20.76
CA TYR A 386 -27.14 -5.87 21.06
C TYR A 386 -25.78 -5.22 21.29
N GLU A 387 -25.69 -3.93 21.00
CA GLU A 387 -24.55 -3.11 21.43
C GLU A 387 -24.61 -2.88 22.95
N GLY A 388 -23.49 -2.42 23.51
CA GLY A 388 -23.42 -2.01 24.92
C GLY A 388 -22.78 -3.01 25.87
N THR A 389 -22.29 -4.16 25.37
CA THR A 389 -21.45 -5.06 26.19
C THR A 389 -20.00 -4.93 25.74
N TYR A 390 -19.20 -4.13 26.46
CA TYR A 390 -17.83 -3.82 26.08
C TYR A 390 -16.98 -3.30 27.24
N SER A 391 -15.66 -3.35 27.05
CA SER A 391 -14.69 -2.58 27.82
C SER A 391 -14.08 -1.51 26.92
N LYS A 392 -14.02 -0.26 27.40
CA LYS A 392 -13.44 0.87 26.64
C LYS A 392 -12.38 1.58 27.46
N LEU A 393 -11.27 1.91 26.82
CA LEU A 393 -10.20 2.73 27.37
C LEU A 393 -10.00 3.94 26.46
N GLU A 394 -10.15 5.15 27.01
CA GLU A 394 -10.10 6.39 26.23
C GLU A 394 -9.21 7.44 26.89
N LYS A 395 -8.34 8.09 26.11
CA LYS A 395 -7.53 9.21 26.57
C LYS A 395 -8.38 10.47 26.64
N LEU A 396 -8.35 11.15 27.78
CA LEU A 396 -9.05 12.39 28.03
C LEU A 396 -8.15 13.60 27.76
N ASN A 397 -8.77 14.72 27.39
CA ASN A 397 -8.14 16.04 27.33
C ASN A 397 -6.90 16.14 26.40
N ASP A 398 -6.79 15.26 25.40
CA ASP A 398 -5.71 15.31 24.41
C ASP A 398 -6.28 15.46 22.98
N PRO A 399 -6.32 16.68 22.43
CA PRO A 399 -6.85 16.90 21.08
C PRO A 399 -5.89 16.40 19.99
N PHE A 400 -4.60 16.17 20.31
CA PHE A 400 -3.55 15.88 19.33
C PHE A 400 -3.21 14.39 19.25
N CYS A 401 -3.28 13.67 20.36
CA CYS A 401 -3.02 12.24 20.45
C CYS A 401 -4.20 11.48 21.05
N LYS A 402 -5.29 11.42 20.28
CA LYS A 402 -6.50 10.69 20.69
C LYS A 402 -6.24 9.19 20.66
N THR A 403 -6.59 8.53 21.76
CA THR A 403 -6.48 7.08 21.90
C THR A 403 -7.81 6.55 22.41
N THR A 404 -8.44 5.65 21.67
CA THR A 404 -9.63 4.92 22.09
C THR A 404 -9.45 3.46 21.70
N LEU A 405 -9.58 2.58 22.68
CA LEU A 405 -9.48 1.13 22.51
C LEU A 405 -10.73 0.48 23.09
N ILE A 406 -11.33 -0.41 22.32
CA ILE A 406 -12.60 -1.06 22.68
C ILE A 406 -12.45 -2.56 22.47
N ILE A 407 -12.76 -3.33 23.51
CA ILE A 407 -12.99 -4.76 23.43
C ILE A 407 -14.50 -4.96 23.50
N ASP A 408 -15.13 -5.23 22.36
CA ASP A 408 -16.59 -5.37 22.23
C ASP A 408 -16.96 -6.87 22.18
N MET A 409 -18.01 -7.25 22.91
CA MET A 409 -18.50 -8.63 22.97
C MET A 409 -18.87 -9.21 21.59
N ARG A 410 -19.18 -8.35 20.62
CA ARG A 410 -19.50 -8.75 19.24
C ARG A 410 -18.26 -9.19 18.44
N ASN A 411 -17.06 -8.81 18.87
CA ASN A 411 -15.84 -9.15 18.17
C ASN A 411 -15.57 -10.66 18.20
N LYS A 412 -14.94 -11.18 17.15
CA LYS A 412 -14.63 -12.61 17.02
C LYS A 412 -13.72 -13.13 18.13
N GLU A 413 -12.82 -12.30 18.65
CA GLU A 413 -11.96 -12.68 19.78
C GLU A 413 -12.72 -12.88 21.10
N MET A 414 -13.99 -12.47 21.18
CA MET A 414 -14.88 -12.66 22.33
C MET A 414 -15.85 -13.83 22.12
N TRP A 415 -15.64 -14.69 21.12
CA TRP A 415 -16.52 -15.84 20.89
C TRP A 415 -16.20 -16.97 21.86
N ALA A 416 -17.23 -17.45 22.55
CA ALA A 416 -17.19 -18.60 23.45
C ALA A 416 -18.42 -19.49 23.22
N SER A 417 -18.29 -20.76 23.56
CA SER A 417 -19.37 -21.74 23.63
C SER A 417 -20.20 -21.53 24.90
N ASP A 418 -21.48 -21.90 24.86
CA ASP A 418 -22.42 -21.64 25.97
C ASP A 418 -22.14 -22.47 27.24
N ASP A 419 -21.25 -23.47 27.20
CA ASP A 419 -20.75 -24.14 28.42
C ASP A 419 -19.77 -23.26 29.23
N VAL A 420 -19.26 -22.19 28.63
CA VAL A 420 -18.36 -21.24 29.26
C VAL A 420 -19.17 -20.11 29.93
N ASN A 421 -18.96 -19.89 31.23
CA ASN A 421 -19.68 -18.87 32.00
C ASN A 421 -19.07 -17.46 31.89
N HIS A 422 -17.78 -17.37 31.58
CA HIS A 422 -17.09 -16.09 31.41
C HIS A 422 -16.03 -16.19 30.31
N ILE A 423 -15.84 -15.11 29.56
CA ILE A 423 -14.76 -14.96 28.58
C ILE A 423 -13.90 -13.76 28.96
N SER A 424 -12.60 -13.87 28.73
CA SER A 424 -11.66 -12.78 28.95
C SER A 424 -10.77 -12.58 27.75
N ARG A 425 -10.52 -11.32 27.41
CA ARG A 425 -9.58 -10.91 26.37
C ARG A 425 -8.66 -9.84 26.93
N SER A 426 -7.36 -10.04 26.70
CA SER A 426 -6.32 -9.11 27.10
C SER A 426 -5.48 -8.70 25.90
N ALA A 427 -5.01 -7.45 25.91
CA ALA A 427 -4.05 -6.94 24.95
C ALA A 427 -3.02 -6.06 25.68
N THR A 428 -1.74 -6.23 25.33
CA THR A 428 -0.65 -5.40 25.85
C THR A 428 -0.20 -4.43 24.78
N PHE A 429 -0.20 -3.13 25.08
CA PHE A 429 0.17 -2.08 24.13
C PHE A 429 0.65 -0.82 24.87
N MET A 430 1.28 0.08 24.13
CA MET A 430 1.72 1.37 24.65
C MET A 430 0.57 2.37 24.79
N LEU A 431 0.51 3.00 25.95
CA LEU A 431 -0.22 4.24 26.17
C LEU A 431 0.74 5.39 26.42
N GLU A 432 0.40 6.55 25.88
CA GLU A 432 1.08 7.81 26.18
C GLU A 432 0.76 8.27 27.61
N GLU A 433 1.58 9.15 28.15
CA GLU A 433 1.23 9.85 29.39
C GLU A 433 -0.09 10.61 29.25
N GLY A 434 -0.78 10.81 30.37
CA GLY A 434 -2.01 11.59 30.44
C GLY A 434 -3.13 10.91 31.21
N GLN A 435 -4.29 11.53 31.16
CA GLN A 435 -5.49 11.08 31.87
C GLN A 435 -6.30 10.15 30.98
N TYR A 436 -6.76 9.04 31.53
CA TYR A 436 -7.54 8.03 30.82
C TYR A 436 -8.82 7.70 31.58
N LYS A 437 -9.89 7.44 30.83
CA LYS A 437 -11.14 6.89 31.35
C LYS A 437 -11.25 5.43 30.94
N LEU A 438 -11.43 4.56 31.94
CA LEU A 438 -11.71 3.15 31.79
C LEU A 438 -13.20 2.93 32.05
N THR A 439 -13.88 2.29 31.09
CA THR A 439 -15.32 2.06 31.12
C THR A 439 -15.61 0.57 30.97
N SER A 440 -16.47 0.05 31.84
CA SER A 440 -17.17 -1.22 31.65
C SER A 440 -18.63 -0.93 31.31
N SER A 441 -19.16 -1.62 30.30
CA SER A 441 -20.56 -1.49 29.90
C SER A 441 -21.17 -2.88 29.67
N ILE A 442 -22.39 -3.09 30.17
CA ILE A 442 -23.22 -4.23 29.83
C ILE A 442 -24.55 -3.76 29.24
N THR A 443 -25.02 -4.47 28.20
CA THR A 443 -26.24 -4.09 27.50
C THR A 443 -27.47 -4.16 28.40
N THR A 444 -28.28 -3.09 28.41
CA THR A 444 -29.57 -3.03 29.11
C THR A 444 -30.74 -3.54 28.26
N LYS A 445 -30.48 -3.96 27.01
CA LYS A 445 -31.51 -4.40 26.05
C LYS A 445 -32.06 -5.80 26.33
N LEU A 446 -31.47 -6.54 27.26
CA LEU A 446 -31.88 -7.90 27.61
C LEU A 446 -32.95 -7.98 28.72
N GLY A 447 -33.50 -6.83 29.13
CA GLY A 447 -34.54 -6.74 30.16
C GLY A 447 -34.03 -6.12 31.47
N ASP A 448 -34.94 -5.97 32.45
CA ASP A 448 -34.62 -5.39 33.75
C ASP A 448 -33.49 -6.16 34.43
N GLN A 449 -32.43 -5.44 34.80
CA GLN A 449 -31.20 -5.98 35.36
C GLN A 449 -31.21 -6.10 36.89
N ASN A 450 -32.34 -5.76 37.53
CA ASN A 450 -32.51 -5.75 38.98
C ASN A 450 -33.58 -6.77 39.41
N TYR A 451 -33.14 -7.82 40.12
CA TYR A 451 -33.98 -8.70 40.94
C TYR A 451 -35.22 -9.31 40.28
N THR A 452 -35.03 -10.21 39.30
CA THR A 452 -36.09 -11.16 38.97
C THR A 452 -35.59 -12.60 39.10
N GLU A 453 -36.47 -13.50 39.52
CA GLU A 453 -36.24 -14.94 39.70
C GLU A 453 -35.76 -15.68 38.42
N SER A 454 -35.60 -14.96 37.30
CA SER A 454 -35.17 -15.48 35.99
C SER A 454 -33.66 -15.31 35.68
N GLY A 455 -32.89 -14.60 36.52
CA GLY A 455 -31.42 -14.72 36.64
C GLY A 455 -30.52 -14.37 35.43
N ARG A 456 -30.96 -13.55 34.48
CA ARG A 456 -30.18 -13.15 33.29
C ARG A 456 -29.26 -11.93 33.50
N HIS A 457 -28.44 -11.93 34.54
CA HIS A 457 -27.61 -10.76 34.91
C HIS A 457 -26.12 -11.00 34.68
N GLY A 458 -25.63 -10.65 33.48
CA GLY A 458 -24.21 -10.71 33.19
C GLY A 458 -23.43 -9.60 33.91
N SER A 459 -22.11 -9.58 33.71
CA SER A 459 -21.27 -8.48 34.19
C SER A 459 -20.10 -8.24 33.27
N VAL A 460 -19.56 -7.02 33.29
CA VAL A 460 -18.30 -6.68 32.64
C VAL A 460 -17.32 -6.12 33.66
N GLU A 461 -16.15 -6.74 33.72
CA GLU A 461 -15.00 -6.31 34.49
C GLU A 461 -13.92 -5.85 33.50
N SER A 462 -13.47 -4.61 33.65
CA SER A 462 -12.38 -4.02 32.86
C SER A 462 -11.21 -3.73 33.77
N ILE A 463 -10.02 -4.15 33.36
CA ILE A 463 -8.79 -4.04 34.17
C ILE A 463 -7.69 -3.46 33.30
N VAL A 464 -6.94 -2.50 33.83
CA VAL A 464 -5.71 -1.98 33.24
C VAL A 464 -4.56 -2.20 34.23
N GLU A 465 -3.55 -2.95 33.82
CA GLU A 465 -2.38 -3.28 34.64
C GLU A 465 -1.10 -2.67 34.03
N TYR A 466 -0.26 -2.03 34.85
CA TYR A 466 0.99 -1.39 34.40
C TYR A 466 2.05 -1.29 35.52
N TYR A 467 3.32 -1.24 35.12
CA TYR A 467 4.51 -1.08 35.99
C TYR A 467 5.13 0.29 35.88
#